data_AF-A0A1E8FFJ9-F1
#
_entry.id   AF-A0A1E8FFJ9-F1
#
_cell.length_a   1.000
_cell.length_b   1.000
_cell.length_c   1.000
_cell.angle_alpha   90.00
_cell.angle_beta   90.00
_cell.angle_gamma   90.00
#
_symmetry.space_group_name_H-M   'P 1'
#
loop_
_entity.id
_entity.type
_entity.pdbx_description
1 polymer ?
#
loop_
_entity_poly.entity_id
_entity_poly.type
_entity_poly.pdbx_seq_one_letter_code
_entity_poly.pdbx_strand_id
1 'polypeptide(L)'
;MHNILDRIISLNHAWKIARDDFGAKNNITTALRRQKASWQASLLRYYPDAAYFKQDEDNVDGEVLLSVRLSTPININGSLKKDAEHMPLRIAEELFTPEELKKLFR
;
A
#
# COMPACT_ATOMS: atom_id res chain seq x y z
N MET A 1 9.31 10.86 -5.87
CA MET A 1 8.72 9.51 -6.10
C MET A 1 9.64 8.35 -5.72
N HIS A 2 10.92 8.31 -6.13
CA HIS A 2 11.81 7.17 -5.77
C HIS A 2 11.88 6.93 -4.25
N ASN A 3 12.15 7.99 -3.47
CA ASN A 3 12.25 7.91 -2.01
C ASN A 3 10.97 7.43 -1.29
N ILE A 4 9.76 7.72 -1.83
CA ILE A 4 8.50 7.30 -1.20
C ILE A 4 8.22 5.82 -1.45
N LEU A 5 8.55 5.30 -2.64
CA LEU A 5 8.39 3.88 -2.95
C LEU A 5 9.35 3.01 -2.15
N ASP A 6 10.61 3.43 -2.04
CA ASP A 6 11.61 2.72 -1.22
C ASP A 6 11.15 2.60 0.24
N ARG A 7 10.56 3.67 0.79
CA ARG A 7 9.97 3.67 2.14
C ARG A 7 8.79 2.69 2.26
N ILE A 8 7.86 2.72 1.31
CA ILE A 8 6.69 1.83 1.30
C ILE A 8 7.15 0.36 1.27
N ILE A 9 8.09 0.02 0.38
CA ILE A 9 8.62 -1.34 0.22
C ILE A 9 9.36 -1.77 1.50
N SER A 10 10.21 -0.90 2.04
CA SER A 10 10.96 -1.21 3.28
C SER A 10 10.03 -1.45 4.46
N LEU A 11 8.99 -0.63 4.63
CA LEU A 11 7.98 -0.81 5.67
C LEU A 11 7.15 -2.08 5.45
N ASN A 12 6.85 -2.45 4.20
CA ASN A 12 6.18 -3.70 3.88
C ASN A 12 7.02 -4.92 4.26
N HIS A 13 8.32 -4.90 3.97
CA HIS A 13 9.24 -5.96 4.38
C HIS A 13 9.30 -6.07 5.91
N ALA A 14 9.50 -4.94 6.61
CA ALA A 14 9.51 -4.91 8.06
C ALA A 14 8.19 -5.42 8.67
N TRP A 15 7.05 -5.05 8.07
CA TRP A 15 5.74 -5.53 8.49
C TRP A 15 5.59 -7.06 8.34
N LYS A 16 6.04 -7.62 7.22
CA LYS A 16 5.99 -9.08 6.99
C LYS A 16 6.82 -9.83 8.04
N ILE A 17 8.05 -9.37 8.30
CA ILE A 17 8.92 -9.95 9.33
C ILE A 17 8.27 -9.85 10.71
N ALA A 18 7.80 -8.65 11.11
CA ALA A 18 7.17 -8.45 12.41
C ALA A 18 5.88 -9.28 12.58
N ARG A 19 5.11 -9.48 11.51
CA ARG A 19 3.91 -10.33 11.52
C ARG A 19 4.29 -11.79 11.77
N ASP A 20 5.36 -12.26 11.14
CA ASP A 20 5.79 -13.66 11.25
C ASP A 20 6.42 -13.93 12.63
N ASP A 21 7.15 -12.96 13.20
CA ASP A 21 7.79 -13.07 14.52
C ASP A 21 6.83 -12.84 15.70
N PHE A 22 5.94 -11.84 15.61
CA PHE A 22 5.13 -11.36 16.74
C PHE A 22 3.62 -11.57 16.55
N GLY A 23 3.20 -12.01 15.37
CA GLY A 23 1.79 -12.17 15.01
C GLY A 23 1.13 -10.90 14.47
N ALA A 24 0.01 -11.10 13.75
CA ALA A 24 -0.71 -10.03 13.05
C ALA A 24 -1.33 -8.97 13.99
N LYS A 25 -1.66 -9.34 15.23
CA LYS A 25 -2.31 -8.46 16.22
C LYS A 25 -1.32 -7.72 17.12
N ASN A 26 -0.01 -7.94 16.97
CA ASN A 26 0.99 -7.22 17.76
C ASN A 26 0.98 -5.72 17.41
N ASN A 27 1.29 -4.88 18.40
CA ASN A 27 1.31 -3.42 18.26
C ASN A 27 2.35 -2.95 17.23
N ILE A 28 3.53 -3.59 17.18
CA ILE A 28 4.59 -3.28 16.21
C ILE A 28 4.12 -3.62 14.80
N THR A 29 3.59 -4.82 14.60
CA THR A 29 3.02 -5.26 13.32
C THR A 29 1.93 -4.31 12.83
N THR A 30 1.04 -3.90 13.74
CA THR A 30 -0.04 -2.95 13.43
C THR A 30 0.50 -1.56 13.07
N ALA A 31 1.48 -1.06 13.81
CA ALA A 31 2.10 0.23 13.56
C ALA A 31 2.83 0.27 12.22
N LEU A 32 3.60 -0.76 11.87
CA LEU A 32 4.30 -0.87 10.59
C LEU A 32 3.32 -0.90 9.41
N ARG A 33 2.22 -1.67 9.52
CA ARG A 33 1.17 -1.70 8.50
C ARG A 33 0.55 -0.32 8.31
N ARG A 34 0.27 0.41 9.41
CA ARG A 34 -0.30 1.76 9.35
C ARG A 34 0.68 2.78 8.76
N GLN A 35 1.97 2.70 9.11
CA GLN A 35 2.99 3.57 8.51
C GLN A 35 3.13 3.32 7.01
N LYS A 36 3.15 2.06 6.57
CA LYS A 36 3.13 1.71 5.14
C LYS A 36 1.94 2.35 4.45
N ALA A 37 0.75 2.18 5.02
CA ALA A 37 -0.49 2.71 4.45
C ALA A 37 -0.50 4.25 4.39
N SER A 38 0.04 4.93 5.40
CA SER A 38 0.18 6.39 5.40
C SER A 38 1.09 6.91 4.29
N TRP A 39 2.20 6.20 3.99
CA TRP A 39 3.05 6.54 2.85
C TRP A 39 2.39 6.23 1.52
N GLN A 40 1.66 5.12 1.40
CA GLN A 40 0.83 4.84 0.21
C GLN A 40 -0.21 5.95 -0.01
N ALA A 41 -0.84 6.45 1.06
CA ALA A 41 -1.78 7.57 0.96
C ALA A 41 -1.12 8.87 0.52
N SER A 42 0.10 9.13 1.02
CA SER A 42 0.91 10.27 0.57
C SER A 42 1.28 10.16 -0.91
N LEU A 43 1.60 8.96 -1.41
CA LEU A 43 1.85 8.72 -2.83
C LEU A 43 0.62 9.09 -3.67
N LEU A 44 -0.55 8.58 -3.29
CA LEU A 44 -1.81 8.80 -4.01
C LEU A 44 -2.26 10.27 -4.01
N ARG A 45 -2.04 11.01 -2.91
CA ARG A 45 -2.42 12.43 -2.80
C ARG A 45 -1.46 13.38 -3.49
N TYR A 46 -0.16 13.19 -3.31
CA TYR A 46 0.86 14.13 -3.82
C TYR A 46 1.33 13.82 -5.24
N TYR A 47 1.03 12.61 -5.74
CA TYR A 47 1.36 12.18 -7.10
C TYR A 47 0.14 11.50 -7.75
N PRO A 48 -0.98 12.22 -7.94
CA PRO A 48 -2.28 11.64 -8.34
C PRO A 48 -2.27 10.96 -9.72
N ASP A 49 -1.34 11.33 -10.60
CA ASP A 49 -1.19 10.69 -11.91
C ASP A 49 -0.25 9.48 -11.88
N ALA A 50 0.52 9.32 -10.80
CA ALA A 50 1.54 8.29 -10.70
C ALA A 50 1.04 6.97 -10.12
N ALA A 51 -0.04 7.00 -9.33
CA ALA A 51 -0.58 5.80 -8.68
C ALA A 51 -2.10 5.84 -8.53
N TYR A 52 -2.71 4.67 -8.42
CA TYR A 52 -4.15 4.49 -8.26
C TYR A 52 -4.47 3.18 -7.52
N PHE A 53 -5.68 3.04 -7.02
CA PHE A 53 -6.17 1.77 -6.46
C PHE A 53 -6.73 0.86 -7.55
N LYS A 54 -6.36 -0.41 -7.49
CA LYS A 54 -7.03 -1.50 -8.18
C LYS A 54 -7.37 -2.59 -7.16
N GLN A 55 -8.61 -3.06 -7.13
CA GLN A 55 -8.98 -4.18 -6.26
C GLN A 55 -8.17 -5.43 -6.63
N ASP A 56 -7.70 -6.14 -5.61
CA ASP A 56 -7.05 -7.43 -5.78
C ASP A 56 -8.12 -8.52 -5.86
N GLU A 57 -8.37 -9.01 -7.08
CA GLU A 57 -9.39 -10.04 -7.35
C GLU A 57 -8.90 -11.46 -7.02
N ASP A 58 -7.58 -11.64 -6.87
CA ASP A 58 -6.98 -12.94 -6.58
C ASP A 58 -7.07 -13.29 -5.08
N ASN A 59 -7.25 -12.28 -4.21
CA ASN A 59 -7.43 -12.46 -2.79
C ASN A 59 -8.90 -12.74 -2.43
N VAL A 60 -9.32 -13.99 -2.64
CA VAL A 60 -10.70 -14.45 -2.38
C VAL A 60 -10.97 -14.81 -0.92
N ASP A 61 -9.93 -15.05 -0.12
CA ASP A 61 -10.03 -15.41 1.29
C ASP A 61 -9.51 -14.28 2.18
N GLY A 62 -10.35 -13.78 3.09
CA GLY A 62 -9.97 -12.79 4.11
C GLY A 62 -10.46 -11.37 3.86
N GLU A 63 -9.67 -10.37 4.28
CA GLU A 63 -10.00 -8.94 4.12
C GLU A 63 -9.74 -8.49 2.68
N VAL A 64 -10.63 -7.67 2.11
CA VAL A 64 -10.46 -7.13 0.75
C VAL A 64 -9.16 -6.31 0.67
N LEU A 65 -8.34 -6.62 -0.33
CA LEU A 65 -7.08 -5.93 -0.59
C LEU A 65 -7.17 -5.06 -1.84
N LEU A 66 -6.49 -3.92 -1.79
CA LEU A 66 -6.29 -3.00 -2.89
C LEU A 66 -4.81 -2.99 -3.25
N SER A 67 -4.48 -3.23 -4.51
CA SER A 67 -3.15 -2.94 -5.05
C SER A 67 -3.02 -1.45 -5.31
N VAL A 68 -2.00 -0.81 -4.74
CA VAL A 68 -1.63 0.58 -5.09
C VAL A 68 -0.82 0.53 -6.37
N ARG A 69 -1.47 0.52 -7.52
CA ARG A 69 -0.83 0.38 -8.84
C ARG A 69 -0.07 1.63 -9.23
N LEU A 70 1.04 1.45 -9.93
CA LEU A 70 1.81 2.54 -10.54
C LEU A 70 1.35 2.72 -11.98
N SER A 71 1.04 3.95 -12.38
CA SER A 71 0.66 4.28 -13.77
C SER A 71 1.77 3.98 -14.77
N THR A 72 3.03 4.05 -14.31
CA THR A 72 4.21 3.65 -15.09
C THR A 72 5.08 2.77 -14.21
N PRO A 73 5.51 1.59 -14.68
CA PRO A 73 6.43 0.74 -13.92
C PRO A 73 7.73 1.47 -13.59
N ILE A 74 8.26 1.27 -12.39
CA ILE A 74 9.49 1.92 -11.90
C ILE A 74 10.50 0.85 -11.53
N ASN A 75 11.74 1.02 -11.97
CA ASN A 75 12.84 0.13 -11.58
C ASN A 75 13.38 0.56 -10.22
N ILE A 76 13.37 -0.36 -9.26
CA ILE A 76 13.93 -0.18 -7.91
C ILE A 76 14.88 -1.35 -7.64
N ASN A 77 16.16 -1.04 -7.42
CA ASN A 77 17.22 -2.03 -7.16
C ASN A 77 17.28 -3.19 -8.18
N GLY A 78 17.06 -2.89 -9.46
CA GLY A 78 17.08 -3.89 -10.55
C GLY A 78 15.77 -4.67 -10.72
N SER A 79 14.75 -4.41 -9.89
CA SER A 79 13.43 -5.01 -10.00
C SER A 79 12.42 -4.03 -10.56
N LEU A 80 11.71 -4.41 -11.61
CA LEU A 80 10.64 -3.61 -12.19
C LEU A 80 9.36 -3.74 -11.35
N LYS A 81 9.02 -2.69 -10.61
CA LYS A 81 7.82 -2.62 -9.77
C LYS A 81 6.64 -2.04 -10.55
N LYS A 82 5.49 -2.68 -10.44
CA LYS A 82 4.21 -2.26 -11.06
C LYS A 82 3.20 -1.73 -10.04
N ASP A 83 3.52 -1.85 -8.76
CA ASP A 83 2.69 -1.43 -7.65
C ASP A 83 3.55 -1.03 -6.45
N ALA A 84 2.97 -0.21 -5.59
CA ALA A 84 3.49 0.21 -4.30
C ALA A 84 2.86 -0.64 -3.18
N GLU A 85 2.77 -1.95 -3.39
CA GLU A 85 2.25 -2.95 -2.45
C GLU A 85 0.73 -2.85 -2.19
N HIS A 86 0.19 -3.87 -1.53
CA HIS A 86 -1.24 -3.96 -1.19
C HIS A 86 -1.58 -3.22 0.10
N MET A 87 -2.78 -2.63 0.13
CA MET A 87 -3.42 -1.97 1.27
C MET A 87 -4.79 -2.64 1.53
N PRO A 88 -5.15 -2.97 2.77
CA PRO A 88 -6.51 -3.41 3.08
C PRO A 88 -7.54 -2.31 2.83
N LEU A 89 -8.69 -2.65 2.23
CA LEU A 89 -9.76 -1.70 1.92
C LEU A 89 -10.19 -0.91 3.15
N ARG A 90 -10.37 -1.57 4.29
CA ARG A 90 -10.72 -0.92 5.57
C ARG A 90 -9.73 0.18 5.98
N ILE A 91 -8.43 -0.02 5.71
CA ILE A 91 -7.42 1.02 6.00
C ILE A 91 -7.50 2.16 4.97
N ALA A 92 -7.83 1.87 3.71
CA ALA A 92 -8.10 2.93 2.75
C ALA A 92 -9.31 3.77 3.16
N GLU A 93 -10.40 3.13 3.62
CA GLU A 93 -11.59 3.80 4.16
C GLU A 93 -11.29 4.61 5.44
N GLU A 94 -10.30 4.23 6.25
CA GLU A 94 -9.82 5.04 7.38
C GLU A 94 -9.01 6.27 6.94
N LEU A 95 -8.28 6.19 5.82
CA LEU A 95 -7.30 7.19 5.42
C LEU A 95 -7.84 8.23 4.43
N PHE A 96 -8.89 7.91 3.68
CA PHE A 96 -9.40 8.71 2.58
C PHE A 96 -10.89 8.99 2.74
N THR A 97 -11.34 10.15 2.26
CA THR A 97 -12.78 10.40 2.15
C THR A 97 -13.40 9.55 1.03
N PRO A 98 -14.72 9.31 1.04
CA PRO A 98 -15.41 8.62 -0.05
C PRO A 98 -15.17 9.27 -1.43
N GLU A 99 -15.08 10.60 -1.48
CA GLU A 99 -14.83 11.35 -2.71
C GLU A 99 -13.39 11.17 -3.22
N GLU A 100 -12.41 11.09 -2.32
CA GLU A 100 -11.03 10.74 -2.68
C GLU A 100 -10.97 9.32 -3.22
N LEU A 101 -11.54 8.34 -2.51
CA LEU A 101 -11.54 6.95 -2.95
C LEU A 101 -12.13 6.81 -4.36
N LYS A 102 -13.29 7.42 -4.62
CA LYS A 102 -13.92 7.36 -5.95
C LYS A 102 -13.02 7.85 -7.08
N LYS A 103 -12.14 8.81 -6.83
CA LYS A 103 -11.18 9.34 -7.82
C LYS A 103 -9.93 8.49 -7.95
N LEU A 104 -9.58 7.75 -6.90
CA LEU A 104 -8.37 6.94 -6.85
C LEU A 104 -8.55 5.54 -7.44
N PHE A 105 -9.77 5.02 -7.55
CA PHE A 105 -10.04 3.74 -8.20
C PHE A 105 -10.02 3.86 -9.74
N ARG A 106 -9.40 2.89 -10.41
CA ARG A 106 -9.42 2.72 -11.88
C ARG A 106 -9.66 1.28 -12.29
#